data_AF-A0A806TLF4-F1
#
_entry.id   AF-A0A806TLF4-F1
#
_cell.length_a   1.000
_cell.length_b   1.000
_cell.length_c   1.000
_cell.angle_alpha   90.00
_cell.angle_beta   90.00
_cell.angle_gamma   90.00
#
_symmetry.space_group_name_H-M   'P 1'
#
loop_
_entity.id
_entity.type
_entity.pdbx_description
1 polymer ?
#
loop_
_entity_poly.entity_id
_entity_poly.type
_entity_poly.pdbx_seq_one_letter_code
_entity_poly.pdbx_strand_id
1 'polypeptide(L)'
;MSLKGKRIGFGLTGSHCTYDAVMPEIEKLVNLGAEVLPVVSYTVQSTNTRFGDGEDWVKKIEELTGHAVINTIVKAEPLGPKIPLDCMVVAPITGNTMSKFANAMTESPVLMAAKATLRNNKPVVLGISTNDALGLNGVNLMRLMATKNIYFIPFGQDDPVLKPNSMVARMTMLSDTVYAALEDKQIQPVIVERFRDGQES
;
A
#
# COMPACT_ATOMS: atom_id res chain seq x y z
N MET A 1 4.86 -18.93 -7.05
CA MET A 1 5.63 -18.65 -5.82
C MET A 1 4.67 -18.69 -4.64
N SER A 2 5.13 -18.91 -3.40
CA SER A 2 4.25 -19.02 -2.21
C SER A 2 4.66 -18.01 -1.14
N LEU A 3 3.68 -17.35 -0.50
CA LEU A 3 3.86 -16.49 0.68
C LEU A 3 3.52 -17.23 1.97
N LYS A 4 3.48 -18.57 1.95
CA LYS A 4 3.09 -19.39 3.09
C LYS A 4 3.95 -19.09 4.32
N GLY A 5 3.29 -18.74 5.41
CA GLY A 5 3.93 -18.42 6.68
C GLY A 5 4.57 -17.04 6.75
N LYS A 6 4.34 -16.17 5.75
CA LYS A 6 4.72 -14.76 5.81
C LYS A 6 3.60 -13.92 6.39
N ARG A 7 3.94 -13.05 7.34
CA ARG A 7 3.02 -12.05 7.89
C ARG A 7 3.12 -10.75 7.11
N ILE A 8 2.05 -10.36 6.43
CA ILE A 8 2.00 -9.18 5.57
C ILE A 8 1.01 -8.17 6.16
N GLY A 9 1.50 -7.01 6.56
CA GLY A 9 0.61 -5.90 6.90
C GLY A 9 0.06 -5.28 5.63
N PHE A 10 -1.23 -4.94 5.57
CA PHE A 10 -1.85 -4.31 4.41
C PHE A 10 -2.54 -3.01 4.79
N GLY A 11 -1.87 -1.89 4.47
CA GLY A 11 -2.28 -0.53 4.76
C GLY A 11 -3.14 0.10 3.69
N LEU A 12 -4.34 0.55 4.05
CA LEU A 12 -5.28 1.25 3.18
C LEU A 12 -5.36 2.73 3.55
N THR A 13 -5.17 3.60 2.55
CA THR A 13 -5.22 5.05 2.71
C THR A 13 -6.11 5.71 1.67
N GLY A 14 -6.68 6.87 1.98
CA GLY A 14 -7.50 7.63 1.03
C GLY A 14 -8.98 7.24 1.02
N SER A 15 -9.62 7.41 -0.14
CA SER A 15 -11.06 7.28 -0.35
C SER A 15 -11.48 5.91 -0.90
N HIS A 16 -12.69 5.48 -0.53
CA HIS A 16 -13.28 4.17 -0.82
C HIS A 16 -13.30 3.74 -2.29
N CYS A 17 -13.43 4.68 -3.23
CA CYS A 17 -13.52 4.40 -4.67
C CYS A 17 -12.27 3.73 -5.28
N THR A 18 -11.19 3.60 -4.51
CA THR A 18 -9.95 2.97 -4.96
C THR A 18 -9.75 1.54 -4.40
N TYR A 19 -10.67 1.06 -3.55
CA TYR A 19 -10.52 -0.24 -2.90
C TYR A 19 -10.86 -1.42 -3.80
N ASP A 20 -11.73 -1.22 -4.79
CA ASP A 20 -12.05 -2.22 -5.81
C ASP A 20 -10.77 -2.72 -6.52
N ALA A 21 -9.77 -1.85 -6.68
CA ALA A 21 -8.51 -2.19 -7.33
C ALA A 21 -7.52 -2.96 -6.44
N VAL A 22 -7.71 -2.98 -5.11
CA VAL A 22 -6.78 -3.64 -4.17
C VAL A 22 -7.38 -4.85 -3.47
N MET A 23 -8.71 -4.96 -3.38
CA MET A 23 -9.37 -6.12 -2.78
C MET A 23 -9.00 -7.44 -3.46
N PRO A 24 -8.97 -7.55 -4.80
CA PRO A 24 -8.48 -8.76 -5.48
C PRO A 24 -7.03 -9.09 -5.12
N GLU A 25 -6.19 -8.08 -4.87
CA GLU A 25 -4.80 -8.28 -4.51
C GLU A 25 -4.64 -8.74 -3.05
N ILE A 26 -5.48 -8.26 -2.13
CA ILE A 26 -5.55 -8.78 -0.75
C ILE A 26 -5.94 -10.26 -0.78
N GLU A 27 -6.99 -10.61 -1.54
CA GLU A 27 -7.44 -11.98 -1.71
C GLU A 27 -6.32 -12.87 -2.29
N LYS A 28 -5.62 -12.37 -3.30
CA LYS A 28 -4.47 -13.05 -3.90
C LYS A 28 -3.37 -13.33 -2.87
N LEU A 29 -3.03 -12.37 -1.99
CA LEU A 29 -2.05 -12.59 -0.92
C LEU A 29 -2.49 -13.71 0.05
N VAL A 30 -3.76 -13.70 0.47
CA VAL A 30 -4.35 -14.73 1.33
C VAL A 30 -4.28 -16.11 0.65
N ASN A 31 -4.69 -16.18 -0.62
CA ASN A 31 -4.67 -17.42 -1.42
C ASN A 31 -3.25 -17.95 -1.65
N LEU A 32 -2.24 -17.08 -1.66
CA LEU A 32 -0.81 -17.44 -1.71
C LEU A 32 -0.27 -17.96 -0.36
N GLY A 33 -1.09 -17.95 0.70
CA GLY A 33 -0.79 -18.48 2.03
C GLY A 33 -0.24 -17.46 3.03
N ALA A 34 -0.32 -16.17 2.73
CA ALA A 34 0.12 -15.11 3.64
C ALA A 34 -0.87 -14.92 4.82
N GLU A 35 -0.34 -14.65 6.01
CA GLU A 35 -1.11 -14.10 7.13
C GLU A 35 -1.23 -12.58 6.89
N VAL A 36 -2.39 -12.12 6.42
CA VAL A 36 -2.60 -10.70 6.09
C VAL A 36 -3.22 -9.96 7.27
N LEU A 37 -2.53 -8.92 7.76
CA LEU A 37 -3.03 -8.05 8.83
C LEU A 37 -3.49 -6.69 8.26
N PRO A 38 -4.80 -6.42 8.20
CA PRO A 38 -5.29 -5.18 7.63
C PRO A 38 -5.07 -3.99 8.57
N VAL A 39 -4.62 -2.87 8.00
CA VAL A 39 -4.38 -1.59 8.70
C VAL A 39 -5.10 -0.48 7.94
N VAL A 40 -5.96 0.28 8.60
CA VAL A 40 -6.71 1.36 7.93
C VAL A 40 -6.37 2.72 8.51
N SER A 41 -6.27 3.74 7.66
CA SER A 41 -6.19 5.13 8.09
C SER A 41 -7.55 5.63 8.62
N TYR A 42 -7.55 6.70 9.41
CA TYR A 42 -8.78 7.30 9.95
C TYR A 42 -9.76 7.74 8.86
N THR A 43 -9.26 8.22 7.72
CA THR A 43 -10.07 8.62 6.58
C THR A 43 -10.92 7.46 6.03
N VAL A 44 -10.44 6.22 6.15
CA VAL A 44 -11.21 5.03 5.75
C VAL A 44 -12.42 4.83 6.67
N GLN A 45 -12.27 5.10 7.97
CA GLN A 45 -13.33 4.88 8.95
C GLN A 45 -14.42 5.94 8.88
N SER A 46 -14.08 7.18 8.55
CA SER A 46 -15.00 8.33 8.66
C SER A 46 -15.71 8.72 7.36
N THR A 47 -15.31 8.16 6.21
CA THR A 47 -15.85 8.60 4.92
C THR A 47 -17.04 7.74 4.49
N ASN A 48 -18.26 8.08 4.91
CA ASN A 48 -19.47 7.55 4.25
C ASN A 48 -19.52 8.10 2.82
N THR A 49 -19.43 7.23 1.82
CA THR A 49 -19.49 7.64 0.41
C THR A 49 -20.79 7.18 -0.24
N ARG A 50 -21.14 7.83 -1.35
CA ARG A 50 -22.30 7.53 -2.18
C ARG A 50 -22.32 6.11 -2.79
N PHE A 51 -21.26 5.33 -2.60
CA PHE A 51 -21.00 4.02 -3.24
C PHE A 51 -20.89 2.85 -2.25
N GLY A 52 -21.13 3.08 -0.95
CA GLY A 52 -21.11 2.07 0.10
C GLY A 52 -20.69 2.65 1.44
N ASP A 53 -21.16 2.04 2.54
CA ASP A 53 -20.78 2.43 3.89
C ASP A 53 -19.35 1.95 4.18
N GLY A 54 -18.52 2.80 4.79
CA GLY A 54 -17.12 2.42 5.12
C GLY A 54 -17.04 1.18 6.03
N GLU A 55 -18.10 0.93 6.81
CA GLU A 55 -18.26 -0.28 7.60
C GLU A 55 -18.32 -1.56 6.76
N ASP A 56 -18.91 -1.52 5.57
CA ASP A 56 -19.04 -2.70 4.70
C ASP A 56 -17.68 -3.13 4.14
N TRP A 57 -16.81 -2.17 3.82
CA TRP A 57 -15.45 -2.45 3.38
C TRP A 57 -14.60 -3.04 4.49
N VAL A 58 -14.69 -2.48 5.70
CA VAL A 58 -13.98 -3.01 6.87
C VAL A 58 -14.38 -4.45 7.12
N LYS A 59 -15.69 -4.75 7.17
CA LYS A 59 -16.19 -6.13 7.36
C LYS A 59 -15.68 -7.08 6.30
N LYS A 60 -15.76 -6.71 5.02
CA LYS A 60 -15.24 -7.54 3.91
C LYS A 60 -13.75 -7.84 4.06
N ILE A 61 -12.96 -6.85 4.48
CA ILE A 61 -11.51 -7.03 4.70
C ILE A 61 -11.27 -7.96 5.89
N GLU A 62 -11.98 -7.78 7.00
CA GLU A 62 -11.86 -8.64 8.18
C GLU A 62 -12.25 -10.09 7.87
N GLU A 63 -13.34 -10.30 7.12
CA GLU A 63 -13.78 -11.61 6.64
C GLU A 63 -12.75 -12.26 5.70
N LEU A 64 -12.23 -11.48 4.73
CA LEU A 64 -11.25 -11.96 3.76
C LEU A 64 -9.92 -12.35 4.41
N THR A 65 -9.47 -11.57 5.39
CA THR A 65 -8.16 -11.75 6.05
C THR A 65 -8.22 -12.62 7.30
N GLY A 66 -9.41 -12.81 7.88
CA GLY A 66 -9.62 -13.46 9.17
C GLY A 66 -9.08 -12.65 10.37
N HIS A 67 -8.74 -11.37 10.19
CA HIS A 67 -8.11 -10.54 11.22
C HIS A 67 -8.84 -9.21 11.38
N ALA A 68 -9.02 -8.79 12.64
CA ALA A 68 -9.60 -7.48 12.94
C ALA A 68 -8.68 -6.34 12.47
N VAL A 69 -9.27 -5.26 11.98
CA VAL A 69 -8.50 -4.14 11.45
C VAL A 69 -7.73 -3.39 12.55
N ILE A 70 -6.46 -3.13 12.26
CA ILE A 70 -5.61 -2.22 13.04
C ILE A 70 -5.96 -0.78 12.63
N ASN A 71 -6.68 -0.12 13.53
CA ASN A 71 -7.44 1.07 13.21
C ASN A 71 -7.09 2.29 14.10
N THR A 72 -6.11 2.13 15.00
CA THR A 72 -5.53 3.18 15.84
C THR A 72 -4.00 3.06 15.87
N ILE A 73 -3.31 4.16 16.16
CA ILE A 73 -1.84 4.18 16.32
C ILE A 73 -1.40 3.17 17.41
N VAL A 74 -2.10 3.17 18.55
CA VAL A 74 -1.81 2.26 19.67
C VAL A 74 -1.90 0.78 19.26
N LYS A 75 -2.87 0.41 18.40
CA LYS A 75 -2.97 -0.95 17.87
C LYS A 75 -1.87 -1.29 16.85
N ALA A 76 -1.28 -0.29 16.20
CA ALA A 76 -0.21 -0.48 15.22
C ALA A 76 1.19 -0.59 15.86
N GLU A 77 1.42 0.02 17.04
CA GLU A 77 2.71 -0.05 17.74
C GLU A 77 3.24 -1.48 17.99
N PRO A 78 2.40 -2.48 18.38
CA PRO A 78 2.84 -3.86 18.56
C PRO A 78 3.46 -4.52 17.33
N LEU A 79 3.21 -4.00 16.11
CA LEU A 79 3.83 -4.48 14.87
C LEU A 79 5.36 -4.31 14.85
N GLY A 80 5.91 -3.53 15.77
CA GLY A 80 7.36 -3.43 15.96
C GLY A 80 7.91 -4.54 16.86
N PRO A 81 7.61 -4.52 18.18
CA PRO A 81 8.29 -5.38 19.14
C PRO A 81 7.62 -6.72 19.41
N LYS A 82 6.32 -6.89 19.12
CA LYS A 82 5.54 -8.08 19.55
C LYS A 82 5.13 -8.98 18.39
N ILE A 83 4.59 -8.37 17.34
CA ILE A 83 4.07 -9.07 16.17
C ILE A 83 4.71 -8.51 14.89
N PRO A 84 6.05 -8.65 14.73
CA PRO A 84 6.77 -8.11 13.59
C PRO A 84 6.18 -8.64 12.27
N LEU A 85 6.05 -7.74 11.30
CA LEU A 85 5.67 -8.06 9.93
C LEU A 85 6.90 -8.53 9.15
N ASP A 86 6.72 -9.47 8.23
CA ASP A 86 7.73 -9.79 7.23
C ASP A 86 7.77 -8.74 6.12
N CYS A 87 6.64 -8.11 5.82
CA CYS A 87 6.51 -7.00 4.88
C CYS A 87 5.28 -6.16 5.24
N MET A 88 5.37 -4.84 5.03
CA MET A 88 4.23 -3.94 5.09
C MET A 88 3.91 -3.43 3.69
N VAL A 89 2.69 -3.63 3.22
CA VAL A 89 2.17 -3.06 1.99
C VAL A 89 1.37 -1.81 2.33
N VAL A 90 1.52 -0.72 1.59
CA VAL A 90 0.60 0.43 1.63
C VAL A 90 0.08 0.68 0.23
N ALA A 91 -1.15 0.24 -0.03
CA ALA A 91 -1.77 0.29 -1.35
C ALA A 91 -3.30 0.47 -1.22
N PRO A 92 -3.88 1.56 -1.76
CA PRO A 92 -3.18 2.71 -2.33
C PRO A 92 -2.49 3.56 -1.24
N ILE A 93 -1.34 4.16 -1.58
CA ILE A 93 -0.77 5.29 -0.84
C ILE A 93 -1.08 6.60 -1.55
N THR A 94 -1.90 7.45 -0.91
CA THR A 94 -2.24 8.79 -1.42
C THR A 94 -1.04 9.74 -1.37
N GLY A 95 -1.07 10.83 -2.15
CA GLY A 95 -0.02 11.86 -2.11
C GLY A 95 0.17 12.47 -0.72
N ASN A 96 -0.90 12.65 0.05
CA ASN A 96 -0.83 13.12 1.44
C ASN A 96 -0.08 12.12 2.33
N THR A 97 -0.45 10.84 2.28
CA THR A 97 0.23 9.82 3.10
C THR A 97 1.68 9.61 2.64
N MET A 98 1.95 9.65 1.34
CA MET A 98 3.30 9.53 0.78
C MET A 98 4.20 10.68 1.24
N SER A 99 3.70 11.92 1.19
CA SER A 99 4.41 13.10 1.71
C SER A 99 4.72 12.95 3.20
N LYS A 100 3.72 12.59 4.01
CA LYS A 100 3.90 12.34 5.46
C LYS A 100 4.94 11.25 5.72
N PHE A 101 4.89 10.15 4.97
CA PHE A 101 5.81 9.03 5.11
C PHE A 101 7.25 9.42 4.74
N ALA A 102 7.44 10.12 3.62
CA ALA A 102 8.73 10.62 3.18
C ALA A 102 9.36 11.65 4.14
N ASN A 103 8.57 12.24 5.03
CA ASN A 103 8.99 13.19 6.05
C ASN A 103 8.89 12.61 7.48
N ALA A 104 8.82 11.27 7.60
CA ALA A 104 8.83 10.53 8.86
C ALA A 104 7.71 10.88 9.87
N MET A 105 6.58 11.40 9.38
CA MET A 105 5.39 11.63 10.21
C MET A 105 4.64 10.31 10.46
N THR A 106 4.13 10.10 11.68
CA THR A 106 3.42 8.85 12.07
C THR A 106 2.09 9.06 12.75
N GLU A 107 1.33 10.02 12.24
CA GLU A 107 0.02 10.43 12.75
C GLU A 107 -1.17 9.58 12.23
N SER A 108 -0.91 8.38 11.71
CA SER A 108 -1.97 7.43 11.34
C SER A 108 -1.56 5.99 11.63
N PRO A 109 -2.52 5.05 11.79
CA PRO A 109 -2.22 3.64 12.03
C PRO A 109 -1.34 3.05 10.92
N VAL A 110 -1.60 3.39 9.66
CA VAL A 110 -0.82 2.93 8.50
C VAL A 110 0.61 3.45 8.53
N LEU A 111 0.82 4.74 8.82
CA LEU A 111 2.17 5.31 8.94
C LEU A 111 2.93 4.73 10.13
N MET A 112 2.24 4.47 11.25
CA MET A 112 2.84 3.81 12.41
C MET A 112 3.24 2.37 12.07
N ALA A 113 2.39 1.61 11.39
CA ALA A 113 2.69 0.25 10.93
C ALA A 113 3.92 0.21 9.99
N ALA A 114 4.00 1.14 9.03
CA ALA A 114 5.16 1.28 8.15
C ALA A 114 6.44 1.59 8.94
N LYS A 115 6.40 2.56 9.87
CA LYS A 115 7.54 2.87 10.77
C LYS A 115 7.93 1.65 11.61
N ALA A 116 6.98 0.94 12.18
CA ALA A 116 7.21 -0.24 13.01
C ALA A 116 7.85 -1.39 12.21
N THR A 117 7.56 -1.48 10.92
CA THR A 117 8.18 -2.44 9.99
C THR A 117 9.62 -2.05 9.67
N LEU A 118 9.86 -0.78 9.31
CA LEU A 118 11.21 -0.27 9.05
C LEU A 118 12.12 -0.35 10.29
N ARG A 119 11.58 -0.20 11.51
CA ARG A 119 12.32 -0.42 12.78
C ARG A 119 13.03 -1.77 12.80
N ASN A 120 12.46 -2.79 12.18
CA ASN A 120 12.96 -4.16 12.18
C ASN A 120 13.76 -4.49 10.91
N ASN A 121 14.12 -3.49 10.09
CA ASN A 121 14.74 -3.66 8.78
C ASN A 121 13.94 -4.59 7.85
N LYS A 122 12.60 -4.48 7.90
CA LYS A 122 11.70 -5.25 7.05
C LYS A 122 11.15 -4.38 5.92
N PRO A 123 10.86 -4.99 4.75
CA PRO A 123 10.42 -4.27 3.57
C PRO A 123 9.07 -3.55 3.78
N VAL A 124 8.97 -2.35 3.21
CA VAL A 124 7.73 -1.62 2.99
C VAL A 124 7.50 -1.49 1.49
N VAL A 125 6.41 -2.03 0.97
CA VAL A 125 5.98 -1.95 -0.44
C VAL A 125 4.91 -0.88 -0.61
N LEU A 126 5.10 0.02 -1.57
CA LEU A 126 4.22 1.17 -1.81
C LEU A 126 3.52 1.07 -3.17
N GLY A 127 2.18 1.16 -3.16
CA GLY A 127 1.36 1.31 -4.36
C GLY A 127 0.86 2.74 -4.50
N ILE A 128 1.63 3.60 -5.18
CA ILE A 128 1.30 5.03 -5.29
C ILE A 128 0.00 5.27 -6.06
N SER A 129 -0.76 6.28 -5.65
CA SER A 129 -1.91 6.78 -6.41
C SER A 129 -2.13 8.24 -6.08
N THR A 130 -1.59 9.13 -6.91
CA THR A 130 -1.74 10.58 -6.70
C THR A 130 -1.54 11.39 -7.97
N ASN A 131 -2.27 12.50 -8.09
CA ASN A 131 -2.28 13.37 -9.26
C ASN A 131 -1.17 14.44 -9.27
N ASP A 132 -0.37 14.54 -8.22
CA ASP A 132 0.73 15.48 -8.06
C ASP A 132 2.11 14.79 -7.96
N ALA A 133 2.18 13.52 -8.38
CA ALA A 133 3.38 12.67 -8.28
C ALA A 133 4.58 13.22 -9.07
N LEU A 134 4.34 13.83 -10.24
CA LEU A 134 5.37 14.54 -11.02
C LEU A 134 5.38 16.06 -10.73
N GLY A 135 4.64 16.50 -9.72
CA GLY A 135 4.63 17.87 -9.20
C GLY A 135 5.34 17.96 -7.84
N LEU A 136 4.66 18.56 -6.86
CA LEU A 136 5.21 18.77 -5.51
C LEU A 136 5.60 17.46 -4.79
N ASN A 137 4.93 16.34 -5.11
CA ASN A 137 5.21 15.06 -4.48
C ASN A 137 6.39 14.30 -5.11
N GLY A 138 6.95 14.77 -6.24
CA GLY A 138 8.06 14.09 -6.92
C GLY A 138 9.30 13.93 -6.04
N VAL A 139 9.60 14.94 -5.22
CA VAL A 139 10.72 14.87 -4.25
C VAL A 139 10.47 13.84 -3.14
N ASN A 140 9.22 13.68 -2.70
CA ASN A 140 8.85 12.71 -1.67
C ASN A 140 8.92 11.29 -2.23
N LEU A 141 8.39 11.08 -3.44
CA LEU A 141 8.45 9.81 -4.16
C LEU A 141 9.90 9.36 -4.35
N MET A 142 10.76 10.24 -4.89
CA MET A 142 12.15 9.87 -5.18
C MET A 142 12.99 9.70 -3.91
N ARG A 143 12.68 10.44 -2.83
CA ARG A 143 13.31 10.20 -1.52
C ARG A 143 13.00 8.80 -1.01
N LEU A 144 11.74 8.37 -1.10
CA LEU A 144 11.31 7.04 -0.69
C LEU A 144 11.94 5.96 -1.59
N MET A 145 11.98 6.15 -2.92
CA MET A 145 12.63 5.22 -3.88
C MET A 145 14.11 4.96 -3.55
N ALA A 146 14.82 5.95 -3.00
CA ALA A 146 16.23 5.84 -2.64
C ALA A 146 16.47 5.34 -1.20
N THR A 147 15.41 5.14 -0.41
CA THR A 147 15.51 4.78 1.01
C THR A 147 15.57 3.27 1.20
N LYS A 148 16.41 2.82 2.15
CA LYS A 148 16.56 1.39 2.48
C LYS A 148 15.22 0.75 2.86
N ASN A 149 15.01 -0.48 2.40
CA ASN A 149 13.85 -1.32 2.69
C ASN A 149 12.50 -0.73 2.24
N ILE A 150 12.51 0.25 1.33
CA ILE A 150 11.30 0.77 0.69
C ILE A 150 11.32 0.37 -0.77
N TYR A 151 10.21 -0.21 -1.21
CA TYR A 151 10.03 -0.76 -2.55
C TYR A 151 8.71 -0.27 -3.13
N PHE A 152 8.62 -0.25 -4.45
CA PHE A 152 7.48 0.29 -5.16
C PHE A 152 6.88 -0.75 -6.08
N ILE A 153 5.55 -0.86 -6.03
CA ILE A 153 4.80 -1.55 -7.08
C ILE A 153 5.03 -0.76 -8.36
N PRO A 154 5.38 -1.40 -9.50
CA PRO A 154 5.63 -0.69 -10.74
C PRO A 154 4.54 0.33 -11.07
N PHE A 155 4.94 1.53 -11.44
CA PHE A 155 4.04 2.67 -11.58
C PHE A 155 4.39 3.53 -12.80
N GLY A 156 3.43 4.36 -13.19
CA GLY A 156 3.63 5.39 -14.21
C GLY A 156 2.38 6.24 -14.39
N GLN A 157 2.37 7.08 -15.41
CA GLN A 157 1.23 7.96 -15.69
C GLN A 157 0.01 7.14 -16.10
N ASP A 158 -1.13 7.39 -15.47
CA ASP A 158 -2.40 6.70 -15.74
C ASP A 158 -3.25 7.42 -16.79
N ASP A 159 -3.15 8.75 -16.87
CA ASP A 159 -3.77 9.56 -17.91
C ASP A 159 -2.86 10.78 -18.22
N PRO A 160 -1.86 10.62 -19.12
CA PRO A 160 -0.88 11.66 -19.41
C PRO A 160 -1.48 12.95 -19.99
N VAL A 161 -2.67 12.87 -20.60
CA VAL A 161 -3.31 14.02 -21.26
C VAL A 161 -4.15 14.81 -20.26
N LEU A 162 -5.05 14.16 -19.52
CA LEU A 162 -5.94 14.86 -18.59
C LEU A 162 -5.29 15.12 -17.23
N LYS A 163 -4.32 14.29 -16.83
CA LYS A 163 -3.67 14.36 -15.52
C LYS A 163 -2.15 14.22 -15.67
N PRO A 164 -1.46 15.20 -16.29
CA PRO A 164 -0.05 15.07 -16.67
C PRO A 164 0.89 14.79 -15.49
N ASN A 165 0.56 15.25 -14.27
CA ASN A 165 1.38 15.00 -13.09
C ASN A 165 1.01 13.73 -12.31
N SER A 166 -0.02 13.00 -12.76
CA SER A 166 -0.52 11.82 -12.07
C SER A 166 0.34 10.61 -12.34
N MET A 167 0.62 9.83 -11.29
CA MET A 167 1.17 8.49 -11.41
C MET A 167 0.44 7.54 -10.48
N VAL A 168 0.18 6.34 -10.99
CA VAL A 168 -0.55 5.29 -10.29
C VAL A 168 0.19 3.96 -10.47
N ALA A 169 0.21 3.16 -9.41
CA ALA A 169 0.76 1.82 -9.43
C ALA A 169 -0.09 0.85 -10.27
N ARG A 170 0.57 -0.10 -10.91
CA ARG A 170 -0.03 -1.27 -11.53
C ARG A 170 -0.31 -2.30 -10.44
N MET A 171 -1.46 -2.17 -9.77
CA MET A 171 -1.81 -2.98 -8.59
C MET A 171 -1.74 -4.50 -8.84
N THR A 172 -1.94 -4.95 -10.09
CA THR A 172 -1.80 -6.38 -10.46
C THR A 172 -0.40 -6.96 -10.23
N MET A 173 0.63 -6.10 -10.14
CA MET A 173 2.02 -6.48 -9.82
C MET A 173 2.32 -6.44 -8.31
N LEU A 174 1.31 -6.26 -7.45
CA LEU A 174 1.51 -6.14 -5.99
C LEU A 174 2.19 -7.38 -5.41
N SER A 175 1.65 -8.57 -5.67
CA SER A 175 2.23 -9.80 -5.11
C SER A 175 3.67 -10.03 -5.58
N ASP A 176 3.97 -9.77 -6.86
CA ASP A 176 5.31 -9.92 -7.44
C ASP A 176 6.30 -8.93 -6.81
N THR A 177 5.82 -7.71 -6.52
CA THR A 177 6.59 -6.70 -5.80
C THR A 177 6.89 -7.14 -4.37
N VAL A 178 5.91 -7.72 -3.67
CA VAL A 178 6.12 -8.28 -2.32
C VAL A 178 7.13 -9.41 -2.34
N TYR A 179 7.09 -10.31 -3.33
CA TYR A 179 8.10 -11.37 -3.49
C TYR A 179 9.50 -10.79 -3.65
N ALA A 180 9.68 -9.83 -4.56
CA ALA A 180 10.98 -9.19 -4.77
C ALA A 180 11.47 -8.46 -3.51
N ALA A 181 10.58 -7.75 -2.83
CA ALA A 181 10.91 -7.00 -1.62
C ALA A 181 11.33 -7.90 -0.45
N LEU A 182 10.74 -9.10 -0.33
CA LEU A 182 11.16 -10.12 0.64
C LEU A 182 12.55 -10.71 0.35
N GLU A 183 13.06 -10.54 -0.87
CA GLU A 183 14.45 -10.83 -1.27
C GLU A 183 15.34 -9.58 -1.31
N ASP A 184 14.89 -8.49 -0.68
CA ASP A 184 15.55 -7.19 -0.65
C ASP A 184 15.76 -6.54 -2.04
N LYS A 185 14.93 -6.90 -3.03
CA LYS A 185 15.01 -6.41 -4.42
C LYS A 185 13.82 -5.53 -4.80
N GLN A 186 14.09 -4.46 -5.54
CA GLN A 186 13.07 -3.74 -6.29
C GLN A 186 12.73 -4.53 -7.56
N ILE A 187 11.46 -4.88 -7.75
CA ILE A 187 11.00 -5.48 -9.02
C ILE A 187 11.23 -4.51 -10.18
N GLN A 188 11.61 -5.06 -11.33
CA GLN A 188 11.86 -4.30 -12.55
C GLN A 188 11.01 -4.82 -13.73
N PRO A 189 10.61 -3.95 -14.68
CA PRO A 189 10.79 -2.49 -14.66
C PRO A 189 9.87 -1.83 -13.63
N VAL A 190 10.42 -0.91 -12.82
CA VAL A 190 9.63 -0.15 -11.81
C VAL A 190 8.87 1.03 -12.43
N ILE A 191 9.39 1.62 -13.51
CA ILE A 191 8.70 2.66 -14.28
C ILE A 191 8.06 2.01 -15.51
N VAL A 192 6.76 2.18 -15.66
CA VAL A 192 5.96 1.54 -16.71
C VAL A 192 4.99 2.52 -17.37
N GLU A 193 4.51 2.18 -18.56
CA GLU A 193 3.43 2.93 -19.23
C GLU A 193 2.06 2.51 -18.66
N ARG A 194 1.73 2.97 -17.44
CA ARG A 194 0.50 2.58 -16.72
C ARG A 194 -0.78 2.81 -17.54
N PHE A 195 -0.82 3.87 -18.35
CA PHE A 195 -1.93 4.20 -19.25
C PHE A 195 -2.22 3.15 -20.33
N ARG A 196 -1.33 2.17 -20.55
CA ARG A 196 -1.53 1.08 -21.51
C ARG A 196 -2.17 -0.18 -20.93
N ASP A 197 -2.33 -0.32 -19.62
CA ASP A 197 -2.72 -1.58 -18.97
C ASP A 197 -4.15 -2.09 -19.27
N GLY A 198 -4.92 -1.38 -20.09
CA GLY A 198 -6.23 -1.81 -20.59
C GLY A 198 -6.42 -1.57 -22.09
N GLN A 199 -5.37 -1.17 -22.79
CA GLN A 199 -5.36 -1.14 -24.25
C GLN A 199 -4.78 -2.47 -24.70
N GLU A 200 -5.64 -3.39 -25.15
CA GLU A 200 -5.19 -4.59 -25.85
C GLU A 200 -4.22 -4.16 -26.96
N SER A 201 -3.03 -4.75 -26.95
CA SER A 201 -2.02 -4.60 -28.00
C SER A 201 -2.44 -5.33 -29.26
#